data_AF-A0AAD9NJV0-F1
#
_entry.id   AF-A0AAD9NJV0-F1
#
_cell.length_a   1.000
_cell.length_b   1.000
_cell.length_c   1.000
_cell.angle_alpha   90.00
_cell.angle_beta   90.00
_cell.angle_gamma   90.00
#
_symmetry.space_group_name_H-M   'P 1'
#
loop_
_entity.id
_entity.type
_entity.pdbx_description
1 polymer ?
#
loop_
_entity_poly.entity_id
_entity_poly.type
_entity_poly.pdbx_seq_one_letter_code
_entity_poly.pdbx_strand_id
1 'polypeptide(L)' 'MDGNAACGLKKQSPIDIVTKDVKYNDHLKEFVMSGYDEVQGTLFLHNNGHSVQVDTNDANWTVSGGSLADTYKLLQFHFH' A
#
# COMPACT_ATOMS: atom_id res chain seq x y z
N MET A 1 17.34 24.29 7.44
CA MET A 1 16.94 23.35 6.37
C MET A 1 16.59 22.10 7.11
N ASP A 2 15.35 22.04 7.56
CA ASP A 2 14.96 21.10 8.59
C ASP A 2 14.36 19.93 7.83
N GLY A 3 15.25 19.13 7.22
CA GLY A 3 14.87 17.87 6.60
C GLY A 3 14.05 17.09 7.62
N ASN A 4 12.86 16.64 7.20
CA ASN A 4 11.83 16.09 8.07
C ASN A 4 12.46 15.12 9.09
N ALA A 5 12.47 15.52 10.37
CA ALA A 5 13.19 14.79 11.43
C ALA A 5 12.73 13.32 11.55
N ALA A 6 11.52 13.01 11.08
CA ALA A 6 11.01 11.65 11.01
C ALA A 6 11.80 10.74 10.04
N CYS A 7 12.38 11.29 8.97
CA CYS A 7 13.13 10.53 7.97
C CYS A 7 14.42 9.92 8.53
N GLY A 8 14.99 10.51 9.58
CA GLY A 8 16.20 10.02 10.25
C GLY A 8 15.94 8.98 11.36
N LEU A 9 14.70 8.53 11.55
CA LEU A 9 14.33 7.61 12.64
C LEU A 9 14.58 6.14 12.27
N LYS A 10 14.35 5.23 13.23
CA LYS A 10 14.76 3.82 13.14
C LYS A 10 13.80 2.87 12.41
N LYS A 11 12.63 3.36 11.98
CA LYS A 11 11.56 2.55 11.35
C LYS A 11 11.20 3.13 9.98
N GLN A 12 12.17 3.18 9.08
CA GLN A 12 12.00 3.67 7.71
C GLN A 12 11.86 2.49 6.73
N SER A 13 11.25 2.76 5.59
CA SER A 13 11.21 1.89 4.41
C SER A 13 11.94 2.60 3.25
N PRO A 14 12.44 1.88 2.23
CA PRO A 14 12.41 0.43 2.05
C PRO A 14 13.43 -0.32 2.92
N ILE A 15 13.26 -1.64 3.02
CA ILE A 15 14.22 -2.55 3.65
C ILE A 15 14.44 -3.78 2.76
N ASP A 16 15.57 -4.45 2.94
CA ASP A 16 15.78 -5.81 2.41
C ASP A 16 15.02 -6.83 3.27
N ILE A 17 14.31 -7.76 2.63
CA ILE A 17 13.62 -8.86 3.30
C ILE A 17 14.47 -10.12 3.14
N VAL A 18 15.30 -10.39 4.15
CA VAL A 18 16.11 -11.59 4.21
C VAL A 18 15.23 -12.79 4.58
N THR A 19 14.78 -13.54 3.56
CA THR A 19 13.77 -14.62 3.71
C THR A 19 14.14 -15.72 4.70
N LYS A 20 15.43 -16.00 4.93
CA LYS A 20 15.89 -16.96 5.95
C LYS A 20 15.64 -16.50 7.39
N ASP A 21 15.46 -15.20 7.61
CA ASP A 21 15.33 -14.59 8.94
C ASP A 21 13.88 -14.20 9.26
N VAL A 22 12.94 -14.43 8.34
CA VAL A 22 11.51 -14.17 8.57
C VAL A 22 10.93 -15.15 9.58
N LYS A 23 9.96 -14.70 10.35
CA LYS A 23 9.24 -15.53 11.31
C LYS A 23 7.87 -15.85 10.76
N TYR A 24 7.61 -17.14 10.53
CA TYR A 24 6.28 -17.60 10.17
C TYR A 24 5.30 -17.30 11.33
N ASN A 25 4.11 -16.80 10.98
CA ASN A 25 3.04 -16.52 11.91
C ASN A 25 1.78 -17.23 11.40
N ASP A 26 1.40 -18.30 12.09
CA ASP A 26 0.24 -19.16 11.80
C ASP A 26 -1.11 -18.49 12.10
N HIS A 27 -1.10 -17.39 12.85
CA HIS A 27 -2.30 -16.58 13.09
C HIS A 27 -2.63 -15.64 11.93
N LEU A 28 -1.71 -15.43 10.96
CA LEU A 28 -2.00 -14.62 9.79
C LEU A 28 -3.11 -15.27 8.97
N LYS A 29 -4.16 -14.50 8.71
CA LYS A 29 -5.25 -14.88 7.82
C LYS A 29 -4.94 -14.40 6.41
N GLU A 30 -5.59 -15.00 5.42
CA GLU A 30 -5.52 -14.57 4.04
C GLU A 30 -6.01 -13.12 3.90
N PHE A 31 -5.55 -12.44 2.84
CA PHE A 31 -6.14 -11.17 2.44
C PHE A 31 -7.49 -11.42 1.76
N VAL A 32 -8.47 -10.60 2.10
CA VAL A 32 -9.75 -10.55 1.40
C VAL A 32 -9.73 -9.29 0.53
N MET A 33 -9.73 -9.49 -0.79
CA MET A 33 -9.73 -8.43 -1.78
C MET A 33 -11.11 -8.36 -2.42
N SER A 34 -11.75 -7.19 -2.37
CA SER A 34 -13.11 -6.99 -2.92
C SER A 34 -13.10 -5.99 -4.07
N GLY A 35 -13.77 -6.34 -5.17
CA GLY A 35 -13.93 -5.53 -6.38
C GLY A 35 -12.73 -5.52 -7.33
N TYR A 36 -11.61 -6.17 -6.98
CA TYR A 36 -10.39 -6.22 -7.80
C TYR A 36 -10.54 -7.12 -9.05
N ASP A 37 -11.58 -7.93 -9.11
CA ASP A 37 -11.98 -8.79 -10.22
C ASP A 37 -12.90 -8.07 -11.23
N GLU A 38 -13.25 -6.82 -10.95
CA GLU A 38 -14.12 -6.00 -11.79
C GLU A 38 -13.39 -4.73 -12.26
N VAL A 39 -13.68 -4.32 -13.50
CA VAL A 39 -13.26 -3.00 -13.98
C VAL A 39 -14.21 -1.96 -13.39
N GLN A 40 -13.69 -1.17 -12.45
CA GLN A 40 -14.46 -0.15 -11.73
C GLN A 40 -13.73 1.19 -11.71
N GLY A 41 -14.51 2.26 -11.61
CA GLY A 41 -14.01 3.62 -11.41
C GLY A 41 -13.30 4.22 -12.62
N THR A 42 -12.92 5.49 -12.46
CA THR A 42 -12.03 6.18 -13.39
C THR A 42 -10.67 6.33 -12.72
N LEU A 43 -9.60 6.02 -13.46
CA LEU A 43 -8.23 6.20 -13.01
C LEU A 43 -7.70 7.55 -13.50
N PHE A 44 -7.18 8.35 -12.57
CA PHE A 44 -6.55 9.63 -12.90
C PHE A 44 -5.04 9.52 -12.75
N LEU A 45 -4.32 9.75 -13.83
CA LEU A 45 -2.86 9.61 -13.88
C LEU A 45 -2.20 10.99 -13.78
N HIS A 46 -1.27 11.11 -12.85
CA HIS A 46 -0.53 12.34 -12.56
C HIS A 46 0.97 12.09 -12.66
N ASN A 47 1.64 12.82 -13.55
CA ASN A 47 3.09 13.01 -13.45
C ASN A 47 3.35 14.17 -12.48
N ASN A 48 3.78 13.87 -11.26
CA ASN A 48 3.98 14.87 -10.21
C ASN A 48 5.46 15.33 -10.09
N GLY A 49 6.29 15.01 -11.09
CA GLY A 49 7.72 15.33 -11.11
C GLY A 49 8.63 14.43 -10.27
N HIS A 50 8.05 13.52 -9.47
CA HIS A 50 8.77 12.54 -8.65
C HIS A 50 8.40 11.10 -8.99
N SER A 51 7.16 10.88 -9.42
CA SER A 51 6.58 9.57 -9.74
C SER A 51 5.40 9.73 -10.70
N VAL A 52 4.96 8.62 -11.26
CA VAL A 52 3.60 8.48 -11.82
C VAL A 52 2.68 8.06 -10.68
N GLN A 53 1.76 8.93 -10.31
CA GLN A 53 0.70 8.68 -9.33
C GLN A 53 -0.61 8.34 -10.06
N VAL A 54 -1.37 7.40 -9.52
CA VAL A 54 -2.69 7.00 -10.03
C VAL A 54 -3.71 7.09 -8.90
N ASP A 55 -4.72 7.94 -9.07
CA ASP A 55 -5.82 8.12 -8.12
C ASP A 55 -7.07 7.34 -8.56
N THR A 56 -7.78 6.76 -7.61
CA THR A 56 -8.88 5.79 -7.85
C THR A 56 -10.25 6.30 -7.36
N ASN A 57 -10.47 7.62 -7.43
CA ASN A 57 -11.54 8.39 -6.77
C ASN A 57 -12.91 7.69 -6.64
N ASP A 58 -13.38 7.00 -7.68
CA ASP A 58 -14.71 6.38 -7.74
C ASP A 58 -14.69 4.84 -7.70
N ALA A 59 -13.52 4.20 -7.63
CA ALA A 59 -13.41 2.75 -7.49
C ALA A 59 -13.76 2.33 -6.05
N ASN A 60 -14.36 1.14 -5.87
CA ASN A 60 -14.67 0.59 -4.55
C ASN A 60 -13.84 -0.67 -4.25
N TRP A 61 -12.54 -0.56 -4.50
CA TRP A 61 -11.59 -1.61 -4.19
C TRP A 61 -11.19 -1.59 -2.72
N THR A 62 -11.43 -2.69 -2.02
CA THR A 62 -11.11 -2.81 -0.59
C THR A 62 -10.29 -4.04 -0.27
N VAL A 63 -9.46 -3.93 0.77
CA VAL A 63 -8.65 -5.01 1.32
C VAL A 63 -8.87 -5.14 2.82
N SER A 64 -9.02 -6.36 3.30
CA SER A 64 -9.05 -6.71 4.72
C SER A 64 -8.33 -8.04 4.94
N GLY A 65 -8.29 -8.56 6.17
CA GLY A 65 -7.51 -9.77 6.49
C GLY A 65 -6.01 -9.48 6.55
N GLY A 66 -5.16 -10.51 6.47
CA GLY A 66 -3.70 -10.33 6.50
C GLY A 66 -3.14 -9.60 7.72
N SER A 67 -3.85 -9.65 8.86
CA SER A 67 -3.56 -8.90 10.09
C SER A 67 -3.77 -7.37 10.02
N LEU A 68 -4.46 -6.89 8.98
CA LEU A 68 -4.98 -5.52 8.96
C LEU A 68 -6.04 -5.33 10.06
N ALA A 69 -6.02 -4.18 10.72
CA ALA A 69 -6.93 -3.89 11.84
C ALA A 69 -8.38 -3.65 11.41
N ASP A 70 -8.59 -3.28 10.15
CA ASP A 70 -9.88 -2.94 9.57
C ASP A 70 -9.89 -3.24 8.05
N THR A 71 -10.99 -2.91 7.40
CA THR A 71 -11.11 -2.86 5.94
C THR A 71 -10.61 -1.51 5.43
N TYR A 72 -9.66 -1.56 4.52
CA TYR A 72 -9.05 -0.37 3.91
C TYR A 72 -9.49 -0.24 2.45
N LYS A 73 -9.76 0.99 2.02
CA LYS A 73 -10.09 1.32 0.62
C LYS A 73 -8.83 1.78 -0.11
N LEU A 74 -8.63 1.31 -1.35
CA LEU A 74 -7.59 1.84 -2.22
C LEU A 74 -7.99 3.26 -2.67
N LEU A 75 -7.12 4.23 -2.41
CA LEU A 75 -7.30 5.63 -2.82
C LEU A 75 -6.32 6.04 -3.93
N GLN A 76 -5.09 5.51 -3.87
CA GLN A 76 -3.97 5.95 -4.70
C GLN A 76 -2.86 4.89 -4.71
N PHE A 77 -2.19 4.72 -5.85
CA PHE A 77 -0.92 4.00 -5.95
C PHE A 77 0.06 4.74 -6.87
N HIS A 78 1.35 4.46 -6.75
CA HIS A 78 2.39 5.16 -7.50
C HIS A 78 3.54 4.23 -7.86
N PHE A 79 4.36 4.66 -8.83
CA PHE A 79 5.49 3.89 -9.34
C PHE A 79 6.82 4.44 -8.81
N HIS A 80 7.73 3.56 -8.46
CA HIS A 80 9.13 3.91 -8.17
C HIS A 80 10.00 3.66 -9.40
#